data_AF-A0A498Q6V7-F1
#
_entry.id   AF-A0A498Q6V7-F1
#
_cell.length_a   1.000
_cell.length_b   1.000
_cell.length_c   1.000
_cell.angle_alpha   90.00
_cell.angle_beta   90.00
_cell.angle_gamma   90.00
#
_symmetry.space_group_name_H-M   'P 1'
#
loop_
_entity.id
_entity.type
_entity.pdbx_description
1 polymer ?
#
loop_
_entity_poly.entity_id
_entity_poly.type
_entity_poly.pdbx_seq_one_letter_code
_entity_poly.pdbx_strand_id
1 'polypeptide(L)' 'MLEQEVSATPALTPADRAAALALAAAYTSANAAGSIAIGRDDPAFRAAVDNVNVKDARMKAVCGGG' A
#
# COMPACT_ATOMS: atom_id res chain seq x y z
N MET A 1 -9.92 -0.01 12.85
CA MET A 1 -8.59 0.63 12.84
C MET A 1 -7.70 -0.33 12.11
N LEU A 2 -7.09 0.09 11.01
CA LEU A 2 -6.51 -0.83 10.04
C LEU A 2 -5.46 -1.78 10.63
N GLU A 3 -4.60 -1.28 11.54
CA GLU A 3 -3.59 -2.10 12.21
C GLU A 3 -4.18 -3.23 13.07
N GLN A 4 -5.28 -2.95 13.78
CA GLN A 4 -5.99 -3.96 14.57
C GLN A 4 -6.62 -5.02 13.66
N GLU A 5 -7.20 -4.62 12.53
CA GLU A 5 -7.86 -5.53 11.59
C GLU A 5 -6.86 -6.46 10.89
N VAL A 6 -5.72 -5.91 10.44
CA VAL A 6 -4.63 -6.70 9.87
C VAL A 6 -4.02 -7.64 10.94
N SER A 7 -3.88 -7.18 12.18
CA SER A 7 -3.36 -8.00 13.28
C SER A 7 -4.32 -9.09 13.76
N ALA A 8 -5.62 -8.93 13.54
CA ALA A 8 -6.63 -9.92 13.88
C ALA A 8 -6.76 -11.02 12.82
N THR A 9 -6.14 -10.88 11.64
CA THR A 9 -6.28 -11.79 10.50
C THR A 9 -5.32 -12.99 10.65
N PRO A 10 -5.77 -14.19 11.07
CA PRO A 10 -4.87 -15.30 11.40
C PRO A 10 -4.20 -15.91 10.16
N ALA A 11 -4.80 -15.71 8.98
CA ALA A 11 -4.31 -16.22 7.71
C ALA A 11 -3.05 -15.51 7.20
N LEU A 12 -2.73 -14.30 7.68
CA LEU A 12 -1.55 -13.56 7.27
C LEU A 12 -0.39 -13.85 8.23
N THR A 13 0.75 -14.24 7.68
CA THR A 13 1.99 -14.32 8.45
C THR A 13 2.38 -12.92 8.98
N PRO A 14 3.22 -12.82 10.02
CA PRO A 14 3.71 -11.51 10.49
C PRO A 14 4.35 -10.67 9.37
N ALA A 15 5.04 -11.32 8.42
CA ALA A 15 5.66 -10.65 7.29
C ALA A 15 4.62 -10.10 6.29
N ASP A 16 3.53 -10.82 6.08
CA ASP A 16 2.44 -10.39 5.19
C ASP A 16 1.58 -9.31 5.82
N ARG A 17 1.38 -9.36 7.14
CA ARG A 17 0.77 -8.25 7.90
C ARG A 17 1.59 -6.98 7.76
N ALA A 18 2.90 -7.06 7.92
CA ALA A 18 3.79 -5.91 7.72
C ALA A 18 3.74 -5.40 6.26
N ALA A 19 3.64 -6.29 5.28
CA ALA A 19 3.47 -5.92 3.88
C ALA A 19 2.14 -5.18 3.63
N ALA A 20 1.04 -5.66 4.21
CA ALA A 20 -0.28 -5.04 4.11
C ALA A 20 -0.32 -3.64 4.74
N LEU A 21 0.29 -3.48 5.92
CA LEU A 21 0.41 -2.17 6.57
C LEU A 21 1.29 -1.21 5.76
N ALA A 22 2.39 -1.70 5.18
CA ALA A 22 3.23 -0.89 4.31
C ALA A 22 2.50 -0.45 3.04
N LEU A 23 1.66 -1.31 2.45
CA LEU A 23 0.82 -0.96 1.30
C LEU A 23 -0.20 0.12 1.69
N ALA A 24 -0.87 -0.03 2.82
CA ALA A 24 -1.82 0.97 3.31
C ALA A 24 -1.17 2.33 3.58
N ALA A 25 0.02 2.35 4.17
CA ALA A 25 0.79 3.57 4.36
C ALA A 25 1.13 4.24 3.02
N ALA A 26 1.49 3.46 2.00
CA ALA A 26 1.78 3.98 0.66
C ALA A 26 0.53 4.61 0.01
N TYR A 27 -0.65 4.02 0.17
CA TYR A 27 -1.91 4.62 -0.29
C TYR A 27 -2.20 5.95 0.40
N THR A 28 -1.99 6.04 1.72
CA THR A 28 -2.13 7.30 2.46
C THR A 28 -1.17 8.37 1.92
N SER A 29 0.09 8.01 1.67
CA SER A 29 1.06 8.93 1.06
C SER A 29 0.66 9.35 -0.36
N ALA A 30 0.17 8.43 -1.19
CA ALA A 30 -0.29 8.74 -2.54
C ALA A 30 -1.52 9.68 -2.54
N ASN A 31 -2.46 9.48 -1.62
CA ASN A 31 -3.60 10.39 -1.44
C ASN A 31 -3.16 11.78 -0.99
N ALA A 32 -2.19 11.87 -0.06
CA ALA A 32 -1.63 13.14 0.37
C ALA A 32 -0.91 13.85 -0.80
N ALA A 33 -0.07 13.13 -1.55
CA ALA A 33 0.63 13.66 -2.71
C ALA A 33 -0.37 14.13 -3.79
N GLY A 34 -1.40 13.33 -4.09
CA GLY A 34 -2.44 13.69 -5.06
C GLY A 34 -3.27 14.91 -4.67
N SER A 35 -3.39 15.21 -3.37
CA SER A 35 -4.11 16.38 -2.87
C SER A 35 -3.36 17.70 -3.09
N ILE A 36 -2.03 17.64 -3.28
CA ILE A 36 -1.17 18.82 -3.47
C ILE A 36 -0.52 18.88 -4.86
N ALA A 37 -0.63 17.81 -5.66
CA ALA A 37 -0.02 17.69 -6.96
C ALA A 37 -0.62 18.65 -8.00
N ILE A 38 0.25 19.25 -8.82
CA ILE A 38 -0.17 20.09 -9.96
C ILE A 38 -0.35 19.18 -11.19
N GLY A 39 -1.38 18.34 -11.14
CA GLY A 39 -1.72 17.41 -12.22
C GLY A 39 -1.05 16.03 -12.11
N ARG A 40 -1.41 15.14 -13.05
CA ARG A 40 -0.99 13.72 -13.03
C ARG A 40 0.50 13.50 -13.28
N ASP A 41 1.17 14.49 -13.86
CA ASP A 41 2.59 14.43 -14.19
C ASP A 41 3.50 14.96 -13.09
N ASP A 42 2.93 15.36 -11.96
CA ASP A 42 3.70 15.74 -10.78
C ASP A 42 4.63 14.58 -10.36
N PRO A 43 5.95 14.83 -10.27
CA PRO A 43 6.92 13.77 -10.02
C PRO A 43 6.77 13.14 -8.63
N ALA A 44 6.33 13.91 -7.62
CA ALA A 44 6.08 13.39 -6.29
C ALA A 44 4.84 12.49 -6.27
N PHE A 45 3.79 12.87 -7.00
CA PHE A 45 2.62 12.02 -7.19
C PHE A 45 2.95 10.73 -7.93
N ARG A 46 3.70 10.81 -9.04
CA ARG A 46 4.15 9.63 -9.80
C ARG A 46 4.97 8.68 -8.94
N ALA A 47 5.95 9.20 -8.20
CA ALA A 47 6.76 8.40 -7.29
C ALA A 47 5.92 7.72 -6.19
N ALA A 48 4.91 8.41 -5.65
CA ALA A 48 4.00 7.82 -4.67
C ALA A 48 3.14 6.70 -5.27
N VAL A 49 2.63 6.88 -6.49
CA VAL A 49 1.87 5.85 -7.22
C VAL A 49 2.74 4.63 -7.54
N ASP A 50 3.97 4.82 -8.02
CA ASP A 50 4.90 3.71 -8.27
C ASP A 50 5.19 2.93 -6.98
N ASN A 51 5.36 3.65 -5.86
CA ASN A 51 5.58 3.06 -4.56
C ASN A 51 4.36 2.28 -4.02
N VAL A 52 3.14 2.64 -4.43
CA VAL A 52 1.91 1.85 -4.20
C VAL A 52 1.94 0.59 -5.06
N ASN A 53 2.19 0.73 -6.37
CA ASN A 53 2.19 -0.39 -7.32
C ASN A 53 3.19 -1.49 -6.94
N VAL A 54 4.39 -1.12 -6.49
CA VAL A 54 5.41 -2.10 -6.03
C VAL A 54 4.91 -2.89 -4.81
N LYS A 55 4.26 -2.23 -3.85
CA LYS A 55 3.74 -2.91 -2.64
C LYS A 55 2.49 -3.73 -2.93
N ASP A 56 1.65 -3.25 -3.83
CA ASP A 56 0.45 -3.96 -4.29
C ASP A 56 0.84 -5.25 -5.02
N ALA A 57 1.87 -5.22 -5.86
CA ALA A 57 2.39 -6.42 -6.52
C ALA A 57 2.83 -7.51 -5.51
N ARG A 58 3.45 -7.11 -4.39
CA ARG A 58 3.78 -8.03 -3.29
C ARG A 58 2.51 -8.62 -2.66
N MET A 59 1.51 -7.79 -2.36
CA MET A 59 0.26 -8.28 -1.76
C MET A 59 -0.54 -9.17 -2.72
N LYS A 60 -0.50 -8.90 -4.02
CA LYS A 60 -1.07 -9.77 -5.05
C LYS A 60 -0.41 -11.15 -5.08
N ALA A 61 0.90 -11.23 -4.86
CA ALA A 61 1.59 -12.52 -4.76
C ALA A 61 1.18 -13.31 -3.50
N VAL A 62 0.91 -12.61 -2.39
CA VAL A 62 0.45 -13.21 -1.13
C VAL A 62 -1.00 -13.68 -1.22
N CYS A 63 -1.90 -12.84 -1.76
CA CYS A 63 -3.34 -13.08 -1.78
C CYS A 63 -3.83 -13.80 -3.05
N GLY A 64 -2.99 -13.89 -4.09
CA GLY A 64 -3.33 -14.48 -5.39
C GLY A 64 -2.97 -15.96 -5.54
N GLY A 65 -2.46 -16.60 -4.48
CA GLY A 65 -2.34 -18.05 -4.42
C GLY A 65 -3.73 -18.67 -4.25
N GLY A 66 -4.23 -19.31 -5.30
CA GLY A 66 -5.36 -20.24 -5.18
C GLY A 66 -5.04 -21.41 -4.26
#